data_AF-A0A661MWD2-F1
#
_entry.id   AF-A0A661MWD2-F1
#
_cell.length_a   1.000
_cell.length_b   1.000
_cell.length_c   1.000
_cell.angle_alpha   90.00
_cell.angle_beta   90.00
_cell.angle_gamma   90.00
#
_symmetry.space_group_name_H-M   'P 1'
#
loop_
_entity.id
_entity.type
_entity.pdbx_description
1 polymer ?
#
loop_
_entity_poly.entity_id
_entity_poly.type
_entity_poly.pdbx_seq_one_letter_code
_entity_poly.pdbx_strand_id
1 'polypeptide(L)'
;MKALAELIGRVTRLYRNPRLVAAAAIGFVLLTGVLLVLGLQKPTFALSMSAGAEEGRRHQIAEHLVEECARRGVTLTLRSTLGSEEDLRAVGEGTL
;
A
#
# COMPACT_ATOMS: atom_id res chain seq x y z
N MET A 1 29.79 -33.35 0.09
CA MET A 1 29.37 -33.85 1.42
C MET A 1 30.08 -33.18 2.62
N LYS A 2 31.40 -32.91 2.57
CA LYS A 2 32.13 -32.25 3.67
C LYS A 2 31.63 -30.82 4.02
N ALA A 3 31.32 -30.00 3.02
CA ALA A 3 30.80 -28.64 3.23
C ALA A 3 29.43 -28.60 3.92
N LEU A 4 28.57 -29.59 3.65
CA LEU A 4 27.25 -29.71 4.28
C LEU A 4 27.38 -30.08 5.76
N ALA A 5 28.30 -30.99 6.10
CA ALA A 5 28.57 -31.39 7.48
C ALA A 5 29.17 -30.24 8.33
N GLU A 6 30.05 -29.41 7.74
CA GLU A 6 30.55 -28.20 8.41
C GLU A 6 29.46 -27.14 8.64
N LEU A 7 28.54 -26.97 7.69
CA LEU A 7 27.43 -26.02 7.83
C LEU A 7 26.49 -26.46 8.96
N ILE A 8 26.15 -27.75 9.01
CA ILE A 8 25.31 -28.35 10.07
C ILE A 8 25.99 -28.23 11.44
N GLY A 9 27.31 -28.45 11.50
CA GLY A 9 28.10 -28.29 12.74
C GLY A 9 28.15 -26.85 13.26
N ARG A 10 28.17 -25.85 12.37
CA ARG A 10 28.10 -24.42 12.76
C ARG A 10 26.70 -24.04 13.23
N VAL A 11 25.66 -24.49 12.54
CA VAL A 11 24.25 -24.20 12.91
C VAL A 11 23.91 -24.80 14.26
N THR A 12 24.31 -26.05 14.53
CA THR A 12 24.08 -26.69 15.83
C THR A 12 24.83 -26.03 16.98
N ARG A 13 26.04 -25.50 16.75
CA ARG A 13 26.78 -24.67 17.72
C ARG A 13 26.08 -23.34 18.01
N LEU A 14 25.50 -22.72 16.99
CA LEU A 14 24.79 -21.45 17.12
C LEU A 14 23.50 -21.63 17.93
N TYR A 15 22.79 -22.74 17.72
CA TYR A 15 21.59 -23.13 18.47
C TYR A 15 21.85 -23.49 19.93
N ARG A 16 23.10 -23.79 20.30
CA ARG A 16 23.48 -24.12 21.67
C ARG A 16 23.54 -22.89 22.58
N ASN A 17 23.55 -21.68 22.02
CA ASN A 17 23.51 -20.45 22.80
C ASN A 17 22.07 -19.91 22.88
N PRO A 18 21.36 -20.09 24.02
CA PRO A 18 19.94 -19.73 24.12
C PRO A 18 19.69 -18.23 23.91
N ARG A 19 20.68 -17.37 24.17
CA ARG A 19 20.58 -15.93 23.92
C ARG A 19 20.50 -15.60 22.43
N LEU A 20 21.24 -16.32 21.59
CA LEU A 20 21.19 -16.11 20.13
C LEU A 20 19.87 -16.60 19.55
N VAL A 21 19.38 -17.74 20.03
CA VAL A 21 18.07 -18.27 19.64
C VAL A 21 16.95 -17.32 20.05
N ALA A 22 16.98 -16.79 21.28
CA ALA A 22 16.02 -15.81 21.75
C ALA A 22 16.07 -14.51 20.94
N ALA A 23 17.26 -13.99 20.63
CA ALA A 23 17.41 -12.79 19.80
C ALA A 23 16.87 -13.01 18.38
N ALA A 24 17.14 -14.17 17.77
CA ALA A 24 16.61 -14.52 16.46
C ALA A 24 15.08 -14.64 16.46
N ALA A 25 14.50 -15.24 17.51
CA ALA A 25 13.05 -15.35 17.66
C ALA A 25 12.38 -13.98 17.81
N ILE A 26 12.94 -13.10 18.65
CA ILE A 26 12.45 -11.71 18.80
C ILE A 26 12.56 -10.96 17.47
N GLY A 27 13.71 -11.06 16.79
CA GLY A 27 13.90 -10.44 15.48
C GLY A 27 12.89 -10.93 14.45
N PHE A 28 12.59 -12.23 14.45
CA PHE A 28 11.57 -12.81 13.57
C PHE A 28 10.18 -12.26 13.88
N VAL A 29 9.77 -12.22 15.15
CA VAL A 29 8.47 -11.66 15.57
C VAL A 29 8.35 -10.20 15.16
N LEU A 30 9.39 -9.39 15.37
CA LEU A 30 9.39 -7.98 14.98
C LEU A 30 9.30 -7.82 13.45
N LEU A 31 10.08 -8.60 12.71
CA LEU A 31 10.05 -8.59 11.25
C LEU A 31 8.67 -8.99 10.72
N THR A 32 8.08 -10.05 11.26
CA THR A 32 6.71 -10.46 10.91
C THR A 32 5.70 -9.37 11.25
N GLY A 33 5.81 -8.74 12.41
CA GLY A 33 4.95 -7.61 12.79
C GLY A 33 5.04 -6.44 11.81
N VAL A 34 6.25 -6.05 11.41
CA VAL A 34 6.48 -5.00 10.41
C VAL A 34 5.91 -5.38 9.05
N LEU A 35 6.18 -6.60 8.58
CA LEU A 35 5.64 -7.09 7.30
C LEU A 35 4.12 -7.19 7.31
N LEU A 36 3.52 -7.57 8.44
CA LEU A 36 2.07 -7.60 8.60
C LEU A 36 1.48 -6.19 8.52
N VAL A 37 2.09 -5.20 9.17
CA VAL A 37 1.64 -3.80 9.09
C VAL A 37 1.76 -3.26 7.66
N LEU A 38 2.87 -3.55 6.96
CA LEU A 38 3.07 -3.15 5.58
C LEU A 38 2.11 -3.87 4.62
N GLY A 39 1.84 -5.17 4.83
CA GLY A 39 0.91 -5.96 4.02
C GLY A 39 -0.57 -5.68 4.31
N LEU A 40 -0.89 -5.18 5.51
CA LEU A 40 -2.23 -4.72 5.89
C LEU A 40 -2.53 -3.28 5.44
N GLN A 41 -1.57 -2.59 4.81
CA GLN A 41 -1.89 -1.39 4.06
C GLN A 41 -2.86 -1.81 2.94
N LYS A 42 -4.14 -1.53 3.17
CA LYS A 42 -5.24 -1.86 2.25
C LYS A 42 -4.82 -1.47 0.84
N PRO A 43 -5.18 -2.26 -0.19
CA PRO A 43 -4.94 -1.85 -1.57
C PRO A 43 -5.53 -0.45 -1.75
N THR A 44 -4.67 0.53 -1.94
CA THR A 44 -5.07 1.88 -2.31
C THR A 44 -5.66 1.76 -3.70
N PHE A 45 -6.97 1.63 -3.77
CA PHE A 45 -7.69 1.72 -5.03
C PHE A 45 -7.49 3.15 -5.53
N ALA A 46 -6.71 3.28 -6.60
CA ALA A 46 -6.56 4.53 -7.31
C ALA A 46 -7.75 4.68 -8.26
N LEU A 47 -8.59 5.67 -7.97
CA LEU A 47 -9.72 6.04 -8.81
C LEU A 47 -9.51 7.46 -9.32
N SER A 48 -9.94 7.73 -10.53
CA SER A 48 -9.98 9.05 -11.12
C SER A 48 -11.45 9.44 -11.35
N MET A 49 -11.77 10.72 -11.17
CA MET A 49 -13.14 11.22 -11.23
C MET A 49 -13.17 12.65 -11.79
N SER A 50 -14.13 12.94 -12.68
CA SER A 50 -14.39 14.29 -13.13
C SER A 50 -15.13 15.09 -12.06
N ALA A 51 -14.70 16.33 -11.83
CA ALA A 51 -15.26 17.20 -10.81
C ALA A 51 -15.90 18.48 -11.41
N GLY A 52 -15.90 18.62 -12.73
CA GLY A 52 -16.23 19.87 -13.43
C GLY A 52 -15.19 20.97 -13.17
N ALA A 53 -15.54 22.22 -13.46
CA ALA A 53 -14.66 23.38 -13.25
C ALA A 53 -14.30 23.56 -11.77
N GLU A 54 -13.04 23.92 -11.48
CA GLU A 54 -12.48 24.05 -10.12
C GLU A 54 -13.26 25.05 -9.25
N GLU A 55 -13.76 26.12 -9.85
CA GLU A 55 -14.52 27.17 -9.16
C GLU A 55 -15.98 26.77 -8.87
N GLY A 56 -16.41 25.61 -9.37
CA GLY A 56 -17.79 25.14 -9.26
C GLY A 56 -18.11 24.42 -7.95
N ARG A 57 -19.36 24.51 -7.51
CA ARG A 57 -19.85 23.75 -6.32
C ARG A 57 -19.64 22.24 -6.42
N ARG A 58 -19.69 21.68 -7.63
CA ARG A 58 -19.43 20.24 -7.86
C ARG A 58 -18.00 19.87 -7.48
N HIS A 59 -17.05 20.74 -7.77
CA HIS A 59 -15.65 20.51 -7.42
C HIS A 59 -15.43 20.53 -5.91
N GLN A 60 -16.01 21.50 -5.21
CA GLN A 60 -15.95 21.59 -3.75
C GLN A 60 -16.52 20.34 -3.05
N ILE A 61 -17.62 19.78 -3.58
CA ILE A 61 -18.21 18.53 -3.09
C ILE A 61 -17.26 17.34 -3.38
N ALA A 62 -16.65 17.32 -4.56
CA ALA A 62 -15.70 16.28 -4.94
C ALA A 62 -14.45 16.29 -4.05
N GLU A 63 -13.95 17.46 -3.65
CA GLU A 63 -12.83 17.58 -2.69
C GLU A 63 -13.19 16.95 -1.34
N HIS A 64 -14.39 17.20 -0.83
CA HIS A 64 -14.87 16.56 0.41
C HIS A 64 -14.96 15.02 0.26
N LEU A 65 -15.33 14.54 -0.92
CA LEU A 65 -15.35 13.10 -1.22
C LEU A 65 -13.93 12.50 -1.23
N VAL A 66 -12.91 13.22 -1.74
CA VAL A 66 -11.51 12.77 -1.70
C VAL A 66 -11.08 12.52 -0.26
N GLU A 67 -11.40 13.43 0.66
CA GLU A 67 -11.05 13.28 2.07
C GLU A 67 -11.72 12.05 2.71
N GLU A 68 -13.00 11.81 2.41
CA GLU A 68 -13.72 10.62 2.89
C GLU A 68 -13.17 9.31 2.30
N CYS A 69 -12.79 9.33 1.02
CA CYS A 69 -12.15 8.21 0.35
C CYS A 69 -10.78 7.90 0.97
N ALA A 70 -9.96 8.92 1.23
CA ALA A 70 -8.65 8.77 1.85
C ALA A 70 -8.75 8.13 3.24
N ARG A 71 -9.74 8.55 4.05
CA ARG A 71 -10.03 7.92 5.36
C ARG A 71 -10.33 6.42 5.26
N ARG A 72 -10.84 5.95 4.12
CA ARG A 72 -11.20 4.55 3.87
C ARG A 72 -10.11 3.76 3.13
N GLY A 73 -8.98 4.40 2.79
CA GLY A 73 -7.87 3.79 2.05
C GLY A 73 -8.08 3.78 0.53
N VAL A 74 -8.88 4.71 0.01
CA VAL A 74 -9.09 4.91 -1.44
C VAL A 74 -8.41 6.21 -1.85
N THR A 75 -7.55 6.17 -2.86
CA THR A 75 -6.93 7.37 -3.43
C THR A 75 -7.81 7.83 -4.58
N LEU A 76 -8.49 8.97 -4.40
CA LEU A 76 -9.31 9.57 -5.44
C LEU A 76 -8.59 10.78 -6.05
N THR A 77 -8.34 10.74 -7.35
CA THR A 77 -7.74 11.84 -8.11
C THR A 77 -8.84 12.60 -8.82
N LEU A 78 -8.94 13.90 -8.55
CA LEU A 78 -9.92 14.76 -9.23
C LEU A 78 -9.32 15.31 -10.52
N ARG A 79 -10.15 15.33 -11.56
CA ARG A 79 -9.84 16.00 -12.82
C ARG A 79 -10.85 17.11 -13.07
N SER A 80 -10.34 18.32 -13.26
CA SER A 80 -11.15 19.45 -13.71
C SER A 80 -11.51 19.26 -15.18
N THR A 81 -12.77 19.51 -15.54
CA THR A 81 -13.25 19.41 -16.92
C THR A 81 -14.18 20.56 -17.26
N LEU A 82 -14.19 20.95 -18.54
CA LEU A 82 -14.94 22.10 -19.04
C LEU A 82 -16.39 21.74 -19.41
N GLY A 83 -16.74 20.45 -19.46
CA GLY A 83 -18.10 20.00 -19.76
C GLY A 83 -18.24 18.48 -19.90
N SER A 84 -19.50 18.01 -19.96
CA SER A 84 -19.83 16.58 -19.97
C SER A 84 -19.40 15.81 -21.22
N GLU A 85 -19.21 16.48 -22.36
CA GLU A 85 -18.67 15.82 -23.56
C GLU A 85 -17.18 15.45 -23.39
N GLU A 86 -16.41 16.31 -22.72
CA GLU A 86 -15.02 16.04 -22.39
C GLU A 86 -14.91 14.87 -21.40
N ASP A 87 -15.79 14.84 -20.39
CA ASP A 87 -15.87 13.74 -19.42
C ASP A 87 -16.12 12.39 -20.12
N LEU A 88 -17.13 12.34 -20.99
CA LEU A 88 -17.51 11.11 -21.68
C LEU A 88 -16.41 10.64 -22.64
N ARG A 89 -15.74 11.56 -23.32
CA ARG A 89 -14.57 11.23 -24.15
C ARG A 89 -13.45 10.66 -23.29
N ALA A 90 -13.12 11.29 -22.16
CA ALA A 90 -12.04 10.84 -21.28
C ALA A 90 -12.32 9.44 -20.69
N VAL A 91 -13.58 9.16 -20.31
CA VAL A 91 -14.02 7.82 -19.87
C VAL A 91 -13.90 6.80 -21.01
N GLY A 92 -14.35 7.15 -22.23
CA GLY A 92 -14.26 6.26 -23.39
C GLY A 92 -12.83 5.95 -23.81
N GLU A 93 -11.91 6.89 -23.61
CA GLU A 93 -10.47 6.73 -23.88
C GLU A 93 -9.70 6.07 -22.72
N GLY A 94 -10.34 5.82 -21.57
CA GLY A 94 -9.69 5.27 -20.38
C GLY A 94 -8.66 6.21 -19.75
N THR A 95 -8.80 7.52 -19.96
CA THR A 95 -7.93 8.57 -19.40
C THR A 95 -8.54 9.23 -18.16
N LEU A 96 -9.59 8.61 -17.62
CA LEU A 96 -10.34 9.00 -16.45
C LEU A 96 -10.57 7.79 -15.55
#